data_AF-A0A266NDH8-F1
#
_entry.id   AF-A0A266NDH8-F1
#
_cell.length_a   1.000
_cell.length_b   1.000
_cell.length_c   1.000
_cell.angle_alpha   90.00
_cell.angle_beta   90.00
_cell.angle_gamma   90.00
#
_symmetry.space_group_name_H-M   'P 1'
#
loop_
_entity.id
_entity.type
_entity.pdbx_description
1 polymer ?
#
loop_
_entity_poly.entity_id
_entity_poly.type
_entity_poly.pdbx_seq_one_letter_code
_entity_poly.pdbx_strand_id
1 'polypeptide(L)'
;MAAIKSYRQHQEVKFFNKVKAFHEGAGDFSEEELRRFEAQLEKEGKKEKFVNELIEVIERSESEEKAKIIGGVFRRLTKSEVSYGQFEDQVRYTSVLVLRDIHVFMHGYHNHYVLEDGLGDVLFANRMSKRSIEIATKTTNMLAGETVQYIKTNYELNGIGKLYLETLHQVYKDKIDPRHLFVL
;
A
#
# COMPACT_ATOMS: atom_id res chain seq x y z
N MET A 1 -7.70 -38.02 10.99
CA MET A 1 -6.85 -37.82 9.79
C MET A 1 -7.54 -37.05 8.68
N ALA A 2 -8.83 -37.27 8.37
CA ALA A 2 -9.56 -36.55 7.31
C ALA A 2 -9.61 -35.02 7.52
N ALA A 3 -9.81 -34.53 8.75
CA ALA A 3 -9.82 -33.10 9.06
C ALA A 3 -8.46 -32.41 8.82
N ILE A 4 -7.35 -33.08 9.14
CA ILE A 4 -5.99 -32.56 8.89
C ILE A 4 -5.70 -32.49 7.38
N LYS A 5 -6.14 -33.50 6.63
CA LYS A 5 -6.01 -33.51 5.16
C LYS A 5 -6.84 -32.40 4.51
N SER A 6 -8.09 -32.24 4.93
CA SER A 6 -8.99 -31.18 4.45
C SER A 6 -8.48 -29.78 4.79
N TYR A 7 -7.94 -29.58 6.01
CA TYR A 7 -7.35 -28.31 6.42
C TYR A 7 -6.11 -27.93 5.57
N ARG A 8 -5.20 -28.88 5.33
CA ARG A 8 -4.04 -28.66 4.45
C ARG A 8 -4.46 -28.31 3.03
N GLN A 9 -5.42 -29.05 2.49
CA GLN A 9 -5.94 -28.82 1.15
C GLN A 9 -6.60 -27.44 1.01
N HIS A 10 -7.29 -26.97 2.06
CA HIS A 10 -7.84 -25.62 2.11
C HIS A 10 -6.76 -24.53 2.17
N GLN A 11 -5.69 -24.76 2.93
CA GLN A 11 -4.54 -23.84 2.98
C GLN A 11 -3.82 -23.75 1.63
N GLU A 12 -3.63 -24.87 0.95
CA GLU A 12 -3.04 -24.92 -0.40
C GLU A 12 -3.88 -24.14 -1.42
N VAL A 13 -5.21 -24.32 -1.41
CA VAL A 13 -6.12 -23.57 -2.28
C VAL A 13 -6.05 -22.06 -1.99
N LYS A 14 -6.05 -21.67 -0.71
CA LYS A 14 -5.89 -20.25 -0.32
C LYS A 14 -4.56 -19.68 -0.79
N PHE A 15 -3.46 -20.40 -0.59
CA PHE A 15 -2.15 -19.96 -1.05
C PHE A 15 -2.13 -19.80 -2.56
N PHE A 16 -2.67 -20.76 -3.31
CA PHE A 16 -2.74 -20.70 -4.76
C PHE A 16 -3.55 -19.49 -5.26
N ASN A 17 -4.66 -19.15 -4.61
CA ASN A 17 -5.42 -17.96 -4.96
C ASN A 17 -4.62 -16.67 -4.70
N LYS A 18 -3.87 -16.60 -3.60
CA LYS A 18 -2.98 -15.46 -3.32
C LYS A 18 -1.87 -15.35 -4.37
N VAL A 19 -1.29 -16.46 -4.80
CA VAL A 19 -0.30 -16.49 -5.89
C VAL A 19 -0.91 -15.99 -7.21
N LYS A 20 -2.14 -16.40 -7.53
CA LYS A 20 -2.87 -15.87 -8.69
C LYS A 20 -3.11 -14.38 -8.61
N ALA A 21 -3.57 -13.89 -7.46
CA ALA A 21 -3.83 -12.47 -7.25
C ALA A 21 -2.52 -11.65 -7.30
N PHE A 22 -1.44 -12.18 -6.72
CA PHE A 22 -0.09 -11.62 -6.86
C PHE A 22 0.32 -11.53 -8.34
N HIS A 23 0.16 -12.60 -9.10
CA HIS A 23 0.48 -12.62 -10.53
C HIS A 23 -0.35 -11.58 -11.31
N GLU A 24 -1.65 -11.45 -11.00
CA GLU A 24 -2.52 -10.43 -11.60
C GLU A 24 -2.02 -9.00 -11.31
N GLY A 25 -1.58 -8.73 -10.08
CA GLY A 25 -1.02 -7.43 -9.71
C GLY A 25 0.37 -7.16 -10.31
N ALA A 26 1.19 -8.19 -10.44
CA ALA A 26 2.51 -8.10 -11.06
C ALA A 26 2.41 -7.82 -12.57
N GLY A 27 1.38 -8.36 -13.22
CA GLY A 27 1.20 -8.26 -14.66
C GLY A 27 2.33 -8.94 -15.42
N ASP A 28 2.46 -8.56 -16.69
CA ASP A 28 3.45 -9.16 -17.58
C ASP A 28 4.79 -8.40 -17.53
N PHE A 29 5.86 -9.16 -17.75
CA PHE A 29 7.23 -8.66 -17.87
C PHE A 29 7.81 -9.03 -19.24
N SER A 30 8.56 -8.10 -19.82
CA SER A 30 9.43 -8.42 -20.94
C SER A 30 10.64 -9.24 -20.48
N GLU A 31 11.20 -10.03 -21.40
CA GLU A 31 12.40 -10.82 -21.12
C GLU A 31 13.59 -9.93 -20.69
N GLU A 32 13.67 -8.72 -21.23
CA GLU A 32 14.71 -7.76 -20.88
C GLU A 32 14.57 -7.25 -19.43
N GLU A 33 13.35 -6.92 -18.99
CA GLU A 33 13.07 -6.50 -17.62
C GLU A 33 13.45 -7.60 -16.61
N LEU A 34 13.07 -8.85 -16.89
CA LEU A 34 13.42 -9.98 -16.04
C LEU A 34 14.92 -10.22 -15.98
N ARG A 35 15.61 -10.21 -17.14
CA ARG A 35 17.08 -10.40 -17.18
C ARG A 35 17.82 -9.33 -16.40
N ARG A 36 17.41 -8.06 -16.51
CA ARG A 36 18.01 -6.96 -15.74
C ARG A 36 17.80 -7.14 -14.24
N PHE A 37 16.59 -7.50 -13.83
CA PHE A 37 16.27 -7.74 -12.43
C PHE A 37 17.04 -8.93 -11.84
N GLU A 38 17.11 -10.05 -12.58
CA GLU A 38 17.89 -11.21 -12.17
C GLU A 38 19.38 -10.89 -12.02
N ALA A 39 19.96 -10.17 -12.98
CA ALA A 39 21.37 -9.76 -12.91
C ALA A 39 21.64 -8.84 -11.70
N GLN A 40 20.69 -7.98 -11.34
CA GLN A 40 20.78 -7.16 -10.14
C GLN A 40 20.78 -8.02 -8.86
N LEU A 41 19.82 -8.94 -8.73
CA LEU A 41 19.74 -9.83 -7.57
C LEU A 41 21.00 -10.71 -7.42
N GLU A 42 21.55 -11.16 -8.54
CA GLU A 42 22.75 -11.99 -8.59
C GLU A 42 23.99 -11.19 -8.19
N LYS A 43 24.14 -9.96 -8.70
CA LYS A 43 25.20 -9.02 -8.29
C LYS A 43 25.15 -8.70 -6.79
N GLU A 44 23.95 -8.60 -6.23
CA GLU A 44 23.76 -8.36 -4.79
C GLU A 44 23.87 -9.63 -3.93
N GLY A 45 23.98 -10.82 -4.53
CA GLY A 45 24.01 -12.10 -3.82
C GLY A 45 22.70 -12.46 -3.10
N LYS A 46 21.56 -11.92 -3.57
CA LYS A 46 20.25 -12.01 -2.89
C LYS A 46 19.23 -12.90 -3.59
N LYS A 47 19.55 -13.49 -4.75
CA LYS A 47 18.58 -14.20 -5.60
C LYS A 47 17.74 -15.25 -4.84
N GLU A 48 18.38 -16.21 -4.17
CA GLU A 48 17.66 -17.27 -3.44
C GLU A 48 16.89 -16.73 -2.24
N LYS A 49 17.51 -15.82 -1.48
CA LYS A 49 16.88 -15.21 -0.31
C LYS A 49 15.62 -14.43 -0.70
N PHE A 50 15.67 -13.68 -1.80
CA PHE A 50 14.56 -12.90 -2.31
C PHE A 50 13.36 -13.77 -2.69
N VAL A 51 13.58 -14.88 -3.41
CA VAL A 51 12.50 -15.78 -3.81
C VAL A 51 11.80 -16.37 -2.59
N ASN A 52 12.57 -16.80 -1.58
CA ASN A 52 12.02 -17.34 -0.35
C ASN A 52 11.22 -16.28 0.43
N GLU A 53 11.75 -15.07 0.55
CA GLU A 53 11.06 -13.95 1.20
C GLU A 53 9.77 -13.58 0.47
N LEU A 54 9.78 -13.58 -0.86
CA LEU A 54 8.59 -13.29 -1.66
C LEU A 54 7.49 -14.33 -1.46
N ILE A 55 7.85 -15.62 -1.45
CA ILE A 55 6.91 -16.71 -1.17
C ILE A 55 6.32 -16.55 0.24
N GLU A 56 7.17 -16.29 1.24
CA GLU A 56 6.75 -16.10 2.63
C GLU A 56 5.80 -14.90 2.79
N VAL A 57 6.08 -13.81 2.09
CA VAL A 57 5.21 -12.62 2.06
C VAL A 57 3.85 -12.93 1.43
N ILE A 58 3.82 -13.65 0.31
CA ILE A 58 2.55 -14.05 -0.34
C ILE A 58 1.77 -14.97 0.57
N GLU A 59 2.42 -15.97 1.17
CA GLU A 59 1.77 -16.91 2.08
C GLU A 59 1.15 -16.21 3.30
N ARG A 60 1.89 -15.27 3.90
CA ARG A 60 1.45 -14.49 5.06
C ARG A 60 0.48 -13.37 4.76
N SER A 61 0.33 -12.95 3.50
CA SER A 61 -0.64 -11.91 3.14
C SER A 61 -2.05 -12.28 3.62
N GLU A 62 -2.77 -11.34 4.20
CA GLU A 62 -4.06 -11.65 4.86
C GLU A 62 -5.16 -11.99 3.85
N SER A 63 -5.05 -11.47 2.63
CA SER A 63 -6.07 -11.60 1.58
C SER A 63 -5.44 -11.62 0.18
N GLU A 64 -6.22 -12.09 -0.79
CA GLU A 64 -5.89 -12.05 -2.21
C GLU A 64 -5.67 -10.59 -2.69
N GLU A 65 -6.44 -9.63 -2.19
CA GLU A 65 -6.25 -8.20 -2.52
C GLU A 65 -4.90 -7.67 -2.04
N LYS A 66 -4.46 -8.03 -0.82
CA LYS A 66 -3.11 -7.65 -0.35
C LYS A 66 -2.02 -8.34 -1.17
N ALA A 67 -2.21 -9.61 -1.54
CA ALA A 67 -1.30 -10.31 -2.44
C ALA A 67 -1.20 -9.61 -3.81
N LYS A 68 -2.32 -9.14 -4.36
CA LYS A 68 -2.37 -8.35 -5.60
C LYS A 68 -1.59 -7.04 -5.48
N ILE A 69 -1.75 -6.30 -4.39
CA ILE A 69 -0.97 -5.06 -4.16
C ILE A 69 0.52 -5.39 -4.10
N ILE A 70 0.92 -6.43 -3.37
CA ILE A 70 2.32 -6.89 -3.28
C ILE A 70 2.87 -7.25 -4.67
N GLY A 71 2.06 -7.88 -5.53
CA GLY A 71 2.39 -8.12 -6.94
C GLY A 71 2.69 -6.82 -7.69
N GLY A 72 1.88 -5.79 -7.50
CA GLY A 72 2.13 -4.46 -8.04
C GLY A 72 3.43 -3.83 -7.56
N VAL A 73 3.72 -3.92 -6.26
CA VAL A 73 5.00 -3.43 -5.70
C VAL A 73 6.17 -4.20 -6.32
N PHE A 74 6.05 -5.52 -6.46
CA PHE A 74 7.05 -6.36 -7.12
C PHE A 74 7.29 -5.93 -8.58
N ARG A 75 6.22 -5.63 -9.31
CA ARG A 75 6.34 -5.11 -10.68
C ARG A 75 7.18 -3.84 -10.76
N ARG A 76 6.90 -2.89 -9.86
CA ARG A 76 7.64 -1.62 -9.78
C ARG A 76 9.11 -1.85 -9.43
N LEU A 77 9.41 -2.83 -8.58
CA LEU A 77 10.80 -3.23 -8.27
C LEU A 77 11.50 -3.78 -9.52
N THR A 78 10.89 -4.73 -10.22
CA THR A 78 11.45 -5.32 -11.45
C THR A 78 11.69 -4.27 -12.54
N LYS A 79 10.81 -3.26 -12.63
CA LYS A 79 10.94 -2.14 -13.56
C LYS A 79 11.89 -1.03 -13.09
N SER A 80 12.53 -1.20 -11.92
CA SER A 80 13.40 -0.18 -11.31
C SER A 80 12.70 1.16 -11.02
N GLU A 81 11.38 1.17 -10.89
CA GLU A 81 10.60 2.34 -10.47
C GLU A 81 10.74 2.59 -8.96
N VAL A 82 11.02 1.52 -8.20
CA VAL A 82 11.30 1.58 -6.77
C VAL A 82 12.55 0.78 -6.44
N SER A 83 13.29 1.24 -5.44
CA SER A 83 14.43 0.52 -4.86
C SER A 83 13.98 -0.65 -3.99
N TYR A 84 14.91 -1.56 -3.67
CA TYR A 84 14.65 -2.70 -2.79
C TYR A 84 14.10 -2.27 -1.42
N GLY A 85 14.66 -1.22 -0.80
CA GLY A 85 14.18 -0.72 0.49
C GLY A 85 12.76 -0.14 0.40
N GLN A 86 12.42 0.52 -0.71
CA GLN A 86 11.06 0.98 -0.97
C GLN A 86 10.09 -0.18 -1.22
N PHE A 87 10.54 -1.27 -1.84
CA PHE A 87 9.76 -2.50 -1.97
C PHE A 87 9.44 -3.08 -0.58
N GLU A 88 10.45 -3.25 0.28
CA GLU A 88 10.26 -3.77 1.64
C GLU A 88 9.32 -2.90 2.48
N ASP A 89 9.48 -1.58 2.38
CA ASP A 89 8.60 -0.62 3.06
C ASP A 89 7.15 -0.75 2.59
N GLN A 90 6.91 -0.82 1.27
CA GLN A 90 5.58 -0.96 0.72
C GLN A 90 4.93 -2.31 1.04
N VAL A 91 5.69 -3.41 0.98
CA VAL A 91 5.22 -4.72 1.44
C VAL A 91 4.79 -4.65 2.91
N ARG A 92 5.62 -4.04 3.77
CA ARG A 92 5.29 -3.84 5.19
C ARG A 92 4.02 -3.01 5.37
N TYR A 93 3.85 -1.92 4.62
CA TYR A 93 2.64 -1.10 4.68
C TYR A 93 1.40 -1.88 4.26
N THR A 94 1.47 -2.63 3.17
CA THR A 94 0.38 -3.49 2.71
C THR A 94 0.03 -4.56 3.74
N SER A 95 1.03 -5.14 4.42
CA SER A 95 0.80 -6.11 5.48
C SER A 95 0.10 -5.49 6.69
N VAL A 96 0.55 -4.33 7.17
CA VAL A 96 0.08 -3.71 8.43
C VAL A 96 -1.25 -2.96 8.28
N LEU A 97 -1.47 -2.27 7.15
CA LEU A 97 -2.71 -1.50 6.96
C LEU A 97 -3.91 -2.42 6.81
N VAL A 98 -5.03 -2.05 7.43
CA VAL A 98 -6.30 -2.73 7.18
C VAL A 98 -6.73 -2.43 5.75
N LEU A 99 -7.25 -3.45 5.06
CA LEU A 99 -7.64 -3.35 3.64
C LEU A 99 -8.60 -2.19 3.37
N ARG A 100 -9.55 -1.94 4.29
CA ARG A 100 -10.45 -0.77 4.23
C ARG A 100 -9.66 0.54 4.16
N ASP A 101 -8.64 0.72 4.99
CA ASP A 101 -7.89 1.97 5.05
C ASP A 101 -7.03 2.15 3.78
N ILE A 102 -6.57 1.05 3.17
CA ILE A 102 -5.93 1.07 1.84
C ILE A 102 -6.91 1.56 0.77
N HIS A 103 -8.13 1.03 0.74
CA HIS A 103 -9.17 1.45 -0.21
C HIS A 103 -9.56 2.91 -0.03
N VAL A 104 -9.78 3.34 1.22
CA VAL A 104 -10.08 4.73 1.54
C VAL A 104 -8.93 5.65 1.15
N PHE A 105 -7.68 5.21 1.31
CA PHE A 105 -6.52 5.97 0.89
C PHE A 105 -6.44 6.12 -0.64
N MET A 106 -6.60 5.03 -1.37
CA MET A 106 -6.64 5.01 -2.84
C MET A 106 -7.75 5.92 -3.41
N HIS A 107 -8.91 5.95 -2.76
CA HIS A 107 -10.05 6.76 -3.17
C HIS A 107 -10.16 8.11 -2.46
N GLY A 108 -9.09 8.54 -1.77
CA GLY A 108 -9.12 9.75 -0.94
C GLY A 108 -9.47 11.03 -1.71
N TYR A 109 -9.28 11.05 -3.03
CA TYR A 109 -9.66 12.16 -3.90
C TYR A 109 -11.18 12.44 -3.93
N HIS A 110 -12.03 11.52 -3.46
CA HIS A 110 -13.47 11.74 -3.33
C HIS A 110 -13.88 12.57 -2.10
N ASN A 111 -13.01 12.69 -1.09
CA ASN A 111 -13.31 13.43 0.13
C ASN A 111 -12.08 14.20 0.63
N HIS A 112 -12.12 15.53 0.54
CA HIS A 112 -11.06 16.41 1.02
C HIS A 112 -10.76 16.28 2.52
N TYR A 113 -11.74 15.81 3.31
CA TYR A 113 -11.60 15.62 4.76
C TYR A 113 -11.18 14.20 5.15
N VAL A 114 -10.95 13.30 4.19
CA VAL A 114 -10.66 11.87 4.46
C VAL A 114 -9.46 11.69 5.40
N LEU A 115 -8.46 12.56 5.30
CA LEU A 115 -7.28 12.52 6.17
C LEU A 115 -7.59 13.04 7.58
N GLU A 116 -8.49 14.00 7.71
CA GLU A 116 -8.91 14.55 9.01
C GLU A 116 -9.86 13.58 9.74
N ASP A 117 -10.62 12.76 9.00
CA ASP A 117 -11.54 11.73 9.52
C ASP A 117 -10.85 10.40 9.90
N GLY A 118 -9.62 10.47 10.42
CA GLY A 118 -8.89 9.35 11.02
C GLY A 118 -7.91 8.61 10.11
N LEU A 119 -8.04 8.67 8.78
CA LEU A 119 -7.04 8.09 7.87
C LEU A 119 -5.66 8.75 8.05
N GLY A 120 -5.63 10.07 8.33
CA GLY A 120 -4.40 10.82 8.54
C GLY A 120 -3.56 10.26 9.69
N ASP A 121 -4.17 9.87 10.80
CA ASP A 121 -3.48 9.25 11.93
C ASP A 121 -2.94 7.86 11.59
N VAL A 122 -3.70 7.06 10.84
CA VAL A 122 -3.25 5.75 10.35
C VAL A 122 -2.03 5.90 9.44
N LEU A 123 -2.07 6.84 8.50
CA LEU A 123 -0.95 7.12 7.60
C LEU A 123 0.25 7.72 8.35
N PHE A 124 0.01 8.58 9.35
CA PHE A 124 1.06 9.18 10.16
C PHE A 124 1.79 8.12 11.00
N ALA A 125 1.05 7.20 11.63
CA ALA A 125 1.61 6.07 12.38
C ALA A 125 2.52 5.19 11.51
N ASN A 126 2.23 5.10 10.21
CA ASN A 126 3.03 4.36 9.23
C ASN A 126 4.05 5.23 8.47
N ARG A 127 4.28 6.48 8.90
CA ARG A 127 5.22 7.44 8.29
C ARG A 127 4.92 7.78 6.82
N MET A 128 3.66 7.68 6.40
CA MET A 128 3.19 8.05 5.06
C MET A 128 2.66 9.48 4.97
N SER A 129 2.37 10.11 6.11
CA SER A 129 1.96 11.51 6.18
C SER A 129 2.80 12.30 7.21
N LYS A 130 2.80 13.61 7.07
CA LYS A 130 3.20 14.57 8.09
C LYS A 130 1.94 15.11 8.77
N ARG A 131 2.03 15.41 10.06
CA ARG A 131 0.96 15.99 10.86
C ARG A 131 1.39 17.36 11.38
N SER A 132 0.61 18.39 11.11
CA SER A 132 0.77 19.74 11.68
C SER A 132 -0.34 20.01 12.68
N ILE A 133 0.01 20.59 13.83
CA ILE A 133 -0.93 20.91 14.91
C ILE A 133 -0.93 22.43 15.10
N GLU A 134 -2.11 23.03 15.00
CA GLU A 134 -2.32 24.47 15.12
C GLU A 134 -3.37 24.75 16.20
N ILE A 135 -3.18 25.84 16.96
CA ILE A 135 -4.22 26.33 17.88
C ILE A 135 -5.10 27.28 17.08
N ALA A 136 -6.36 26.89 16.89
CA ALA A 136 -7.36 27.67 16.18
C ALA A 136 -8.38 28.24 17.17
N THR A 137 -9.02 29.34 16.80
CA THR A 137 -10.05 29.99 17.61
C THR A 137 -11.34 30.03 16.81
N LYS A 138 -12.45 29.54 17.38
CA LYS A 138 -13.78 29.61 16.78
C LYS A 138 -14.67 30.50 17.63
N THR A 139 -15.36 31.44 17.00
CA THR A 139 -16.40 32.23 17.67
C THR A 139 -17.64 31.36 17.83
N THR A 140 -18.06 31.09 19.06
CA THR A 140 -19.24 30.26 19.37
C THR A 140 -20.51 31.09 19.47
N ASN A 141 -20.40 32.37 19.83
CA ASN A 141 -21.52 33.30 19.90
C ASN A 141 -21.10 34.68 19.40
N MET A 142 -21.53 35.05 18.18
CA MET A 142 -21.16 36.34 17.56
C MET A 142 -21.72 37.55 18.33
N LEU A 143 -22.82 37.39 19.06
CA LEU A 143 -23.44 38.49 19.83
C LEU A 143 -22.76 38.72 21.18
N ALA A 144 -22.15 37.67 21.77
CA ALA A 144 -21.45 37.74 23.06
C ALA A 144 -19.92 37.87 22.93
N GLY A 145 -19.38 37.77 21.71
CA GLY A 145 -17.93 37.79 21.48
C GLY A 145 -17.19 36.57 22.06
N GLU A 146 -17.91 35.51 22.41
CA GLU A 146 -17.33 34.31 23.01
C GLU A 146 -16.56 33.52 21.96
N THR A 147 -15.27 33.31 22.24
CA THR A 147 -14.38 32.51 21.41
C THR A 147 -13.86 31.30 22.18
N VAL A 148 -13.89 30.14 21.54
CA VAL A 148 -13.32 28.91 22.08
C VAL A 148 -12.07 28.55 21.28
N GLN A 149 -10.97 28.29 21.99
CA GLN A 149 -9.75 27.74 21.40
C GLN A 149 -9.90 26.24 21.22
N TYR A 150 -9.47 25.72 20.07
CA TYR A 150 -9.45 24.30 19.77
C TYR A 150 -8.17 23.93 19.02
N ILE A 151 -7.80 22.65 19.09
CA ILE A 151 -6.66 22.11 18.34
C ILE A 151 -7.14 21.73 16.94
N LYS A 152 -6.52 22.30 15.92
CA LYS A 152 -6.69 21.91 14.52
C LYS A 152 -5.51 21.05 14.09
N THR A 153 -5.81 19.89 13.51
CA THR A 153 -4.80 18.97 13.00
C THR A 153 -4.94 18.88 11.49
N ASN A 154 -3.86 19.14 10.75
CA ASN A 154 -3.82 18.94 9.30
C ASN A 154 -2.81 17.84 8.95
N TYR A 155 -3.07 17.11 7.87
CA TYR A 155 -2.19 16.05 7.37
C TYR A 155 -1.78 16.32 5.92
N GLU A 156 -0.52 15.99 5.60
CA GLU A 156 0.00 16.05 4.23
C GLU A 156 0.74 14.76 3.90
N LEU A 157 0.51 14.18 2.72
CA LEU A 157 1.28 13.02 2.25
C LEU A 157 2.74 13.42 2.01
N ASN A 158 3.65 12.65 2.59
CA ASN A 158 5.08 12.79 2.28
C ASN A 158 5.45 11.95 1.04
N GLY A 159 6.74 11.91 0.69
CA GLY A 159 7.20 11.14 -0.47
C GLY A 159 6.88 9.64 -0.40
N ILE A 160 6.88 9.05 0.80
CA ILE A 160 6.55 7.64 1.02
C ILE A 160 5.07 7.39 0.75
N GLY A 161 4.19 8.22 1.33
CA GLY A 161 2.74 8.12 1.10
C GLY A 161 2.37 8.30 -0.37
N LYS A 162 2.98 9.27 -1.05
CA LYS A 162 2.79 9.50 -2.49
C LYS A 162 3.23 8.30 -3.32
N LEU A 163 4.40 7.73 -3.01
CA LEU A 163 4.92 6.56 -3.72
C LEU A 163 4.01 5.33 -3.55
N TYR A 164 3.51 5.09 -2.34
CA TYR A 164 2.58 3.99 -2.09
C TYR A 164 1.22 4.22 -2.78
N LEU A 165 0.70 5.45 -2.76
CA LEU A 165 -0.53 5.81 -3.48
C LEU A 165 -0.40 5.57 -4.98
N GLU A 166 0.74 5.95 -5.56
CA GLU A 166 1.04 5.69 -6.97
C GLU A 166 1.00 4.19 -7.28
N THR A 167 1.58 3.34 -6.43
CA THR A 167 1.48 1.87 -6.60
C THR A 167 0.04 1.40 -6.60
N LEU A 168 -0.78 1.87 -5.65
CA LEU A 168 -2.20 1.50 -5.58
C LEU A 168 -2.93 1.92 -6.86
N HIS A 169 -2.67 3.14 -7.37
CA HIS A 169 -3.30 3.63 -8.60
C HIS A 169 -2.81 2.88 -9.85
N GLN A 170 -1.58 2.39 -9.88
CA GLN A 170 -1.11 1.51 -10.95
C GLN A 170 -1.79 0.13 -10.90
N VAL A 171 -1.93 -0.46 -9.71
CA VAL A 171 -2.55 -1.79 -9.52
C VAL A 171 -4.04 -1.79 -9.84
N TYR A 172 -4.74 -0.72 -9.45
CA TYR A 172 -6.19 -0.57 -9.62
C TYR A 172 -6.56 0.45 -10.70
N LYS A 173 -5.68 0.63 -11.69
CA LYS A 173 -5.87 1.60 -12.78
C LYS A 173 -7.21 1.44 -13.50
N ASP A 174 -7.72 0.22 -13.60
CA ASP A 174 -9.00 -0.11 -14.22
C ASP A 174 -10.23 0.24 -13.35
N LYS A 175 -10.02 0.52 -12.06
CA LYS A 175 -11.07 0.87 -11.08
C LYS A 175 -11.13 2.36 -10.75
N ILE A 176 -10.17 3.14 -11.25
CA ILE A 176 -10.04 4.57 -10.94
C ILE A 176 -10.27 5.36 -12.23
N ASP A 177 -11.08 6.41 -12.18
CA ASP A 177 -11.26 7.32 -13.33
C ASP A 177 -9.88 7.91 -13.71
N PRO A 178 -9.50 7.91 -15.00
CA PRO A 178 -8.22 8.46 -15.45
C PRO A 178 -7.89 9.87 -14.93
N ARG A 179 -8.89 10.72 -14.66
CA ARG A 179 -8.71 12.08 -14.12
C ARG A 179 -8.25 12.11 -12.66
N HIS A 180 -8.40 11.00 -11.96
CA HIS A 180 -8.04 10.83 -10.56
C HIS A 180 -6.82 9.92 -10.37
N LEU A 181 -6.22 9.43 -11.46
CA LEU A 181 -4.98 8.66 -11.38
C LEU A 181 -3.84 9.56 -10.88
N PHE A 182 -3.22 9.14 -9.78
CA PHE A 182 -1.99 9.73 -9.30
C PHE A 182 -0.82 9.03 -10.00
N VAL A 183 -0.19 9.74 -10.94
CA VAL A 183 0.98 9.30 -11.68
C VAL A 183 2.05 10.37 -11.50
N LEU A 184 3.22 9.98 -11.00
CA LEU A 184 4.37 10.87 -10.84
C LEU A 184 5.19 10.97 -12.13
#